data_AF-A0A816I3Y7-F1
#
_entry.id   AF-A0A816I3Y7-F1
#
_cell.length_a   1.000
_cell.length_b   1.000
_cell.length_c   1.000
_cell.angle_alpha   90.00
_cell.angle_beta   90.00
_cell.angle_gamma   90.00
#
_symmetry.space_group_name_H-M   'P 1'
#
loop_
_entity.id
_entity.type
_entity.pdbx_description
1 polymer ?
#
loop_
_entity_poly.entity_id
_entity_poly.type
_entity_poly.pdbx_seq_one_letter_code
_entity_poly.pdbx_strand_id
1 'polypeptide(L)'
;MSGKDHFLVTGRISRDFRRNPDNNSLWGTNLMLLPESQNISFLTIERSPTSHNEFAIPYPTYFHPTSTFEIRQWQDKIKLTNRTILFSFAGAQRRSRSQNGLVRTQVIEQCKSSSKTCRFLDCDVKANGCDDPMSLMKLFESSVFCLQPPGDSLTRRSVFDSILAGCIPVFFNQGSAYKQYVWHLPNNDGEYSVYIPVKELRIGGKSKIEEILQGIPNEKVIGMRENVIRLVPKIVYTKPNRYKPDKETLEDAFDVAVKGVIKRIEEERREIQELLLWASSRLYGQFLEMLVEKVQDEHCHNLDITNLRSKLIAYMAWGNVWTIVEHLRIIYYPEIYNTLKESLNTEWPKLSDIRTSTPVLSTNGASCVTYAINIEKVILKKRSKEITYKIKNNQSKVDVLPVVRKKGRSNMSQVYLKLSLLGLLVVAVVTPSANAIRKFVVLGGKSDVPNVQTNMEVQELGRYCVEQFNLHEQSGKGNVASSIDRAVLNPLTFSRVVSAQQQVVAGLKYYLRIEVTQPDGTNRMFDSVVVVQPWLHSKTLLGFTPVATPIY
;
A
#
# COMPACT_ATOMS: atom_id res chain seq x y z
N MET A 1 -12.28 -10.22 9.46
CA MET A 1 -12.96 -8.91 9.51
C MET A 1 -13.73 -8.64 8.21
N SER A 2 -14.58 -9.59 7.77
CA SER A 2 -15.34 -9.54 6.49
C SER A 2 -14.53 -9.06 5.27
N GLY A 3 -13.24 -9.40 5.17
CA GLY A 3 -12.34 -8.97 4.09
C GLY A 3 -11.56 -7.67 4.35
N LYS A 4 -11.91 -6.88 5.38
CA LYS A 4 -11.23 -5.60 5.73
C LYS A 4 -9.78 -5.76 6.17
N ASP A 5 -9.42 -6.97 6.61
CA ASP A 5 -8.08 -7.42 6.97
C ASP A 5 -7.27 -7.97 5.78
N HIS A 6 -7.88 -8.02 4.59
CA HIS A 6 -7.24 -8.49 3.36
C HIS A 6 -6.94 -7.32 2.44
N PHE A 7 -5.86 -7.47 1.67
CA PHE A 7 -5.52 -6.54 0.61
C PHE A 7 -5.03 -7.28 -0.64
N LEU A 8 -5.21 -6.66 -1.80
CA LEU A 8 -4.77 -7.19 -3.09
C LEU A 8 -4.08 -6.09 -3.89
N VAL A 9 -2.94 -6.42 -4.49
CA VAL A 9 -2.21 -5.52 -5.40
C VAL A 9 -2.58 -5.84 -6.84
N THR A 10 -2.97 -4.83 -7.60
CA THR A 10 -3.33 -4.98 -9.01
C THR A 10 -2.26 -4.43 -9.93
N GLY A 11 -1.89 -5.17 -10.98
CA GLY A 11 -0.93 -4.73 -11.99
C GLY A 11 -1.47 -3.76 -13.05
N ARG A 12 -2.74 -3.34 -12.93
CA ARG A 12 -3.44 -2.46 -13.87
C ARG A 12 -4.22 -1.39 -13.10
N ILE A 13 -4.76 -0.42 -13.83
CA ILE A 13 -5.59 0.65 -13.27
C ILE A 13 -6.96 0.12 -12.82
N SER A 14 -7.58 0.78 -11.85
CA SER A 14 -8.92 0.49 -11.31
C SER A 14 -9.98 0.24 -12.39
N ARG A 15 -9.94 1.04 -13.47
CA ARG A 15 -10.87 0.94 -14.60
C ARG A 15 -10.90 -0.46 -15.23
N ASP A 16 -9.79 -1.19 -15.24
CA ASP A 16 -9.70 -2.54 -15.83
C ASP A 16 -10.40 -3.62 -14.99
N PHE A 17 -10.75 -3.33 -13.74
CA PHE A 17 -11.42 -4.25 -12.81
C PHE A 17 -12.83 -3.82 -12.40
N ARG A 18 -13.37 -2.80 -13.07
CA ARG A 18 -14.67 -2.19 -12.79
C ARG A 18 -15.59 -2.17 -14.02
N ARG A 19 -15.47 -3.16 -14.89
CA ARG A 19 -16.41 -3.33 -16.00
C ARG A 19 -17.82 -3.52 -15.47
N ASN A 20 -18.79 -2.79 -16.04
CA ASN A 20 -20.19 -2.96 -15.69
C ASN A 20 -20.61 -4.43 -15.91
N PRO A 21 -21.13 -5.13 -14.90
CA PRO A 21 -21.58 -6.52 -15.02
C PRO A 21 -22.63 -6.72 -16.12
N ASP A 22 -23.48 -5.72 -16.37
CA ASP A 22 -24.56 -5.81 -17.38
C ASP A 22 -24.05 -5.70 -18.82
N ASN A 23 -22.76 -5.38 -19.02
CA ASN A 23 -22.18 -5.21 -20.35
C ASN A 23 -20.86 -5.99 -20.51
N ASN A 24 -20.98 -7.23 -20.98
CA ASN A 24 -19.86 -8.14 -21.23
C ASN A 24 -19.02 -7.78 -22.46
N SER A 25 -19.45 -6.83 -23.29
CA SER A 25 -18.69 -6.41 -24.47
C SER A 25 -17.61 -5.34 -24.18
N LEU A 26 -17.65 -4.74 -22.99
CA LEU A 26 -16.69 -3.69 -22.58
C LEU A 26 -15.37 -4.30 -22.11
N TRP A 27 -14.31 -3.48 -22.12
CA TRP A 27 -12.98 -3.87 -21.64
C TRP A 27 -12.97 -4.14 -20.12
N GLY A 28 -12.21 -5.15 -19.69
CA GLY A 28 -11.90 -5.41 -18.28
C GLY A 28 -12.75 -6.49 -17.60
N THR A 29 -12.61 -6.60 -16.28
CA THR A 29 -13.35 -7.52 -15.41
C THR A 29 -14.23 -6.73 -14.44
N ASN A 30 -15.12 -7.41 -13.69
CA ASN A 30 -15.95 -6.82 -12.63
C ASN A 30 -15.43 -7.16 -11.22
N LEU A 31 -14.18 -7.61 -11.07
CA LEU A 31 -13.62 -8.11 -9.81
C LEU A 31 -13.82 -7.15 -8.63
N MET A 32 -13.60 -5.85 -8.83
CA MET A 32 -13.74 -4.82 -7.78
C MET A 32 -15.20 -4.44 -7.50
N LEU A 33 -16.16 -4.95 -8.28
CA LEU A 33 -17.60 -4.74 -8.10
C LEU A 33 -18.29 -5.94 -7.44
N LEU A 34 -17.61 -7.08 -7.31
CA LEU A 34 -18.15 -8.26 -6.64
C LEU A 34 -18.40 -7.97 -5.15
N PRO A 35 -19.50 -8.46 -4.56
CA PRO A 35 -19.81 -8.26 -3.13
C PRO A 35 -18.67 -8.67 -2.19
N GLU A 36 -18.00 -9.77 -2.48
CA GLU A 36 -16.89 -10.34 -1.69
C GLU A 36 -15.65 -9.43 -1.70
N SER A 37 -15.50 -8.63 -2.75
CA SER A 37 -14.38 -7.71 -2.94
C SER A 37 -14.59 -6.35 -2.29
N GLN A 38 -15.83 -5.96 -1.96
CA GLN A 38 -16.15 -4.59 -1.51
C GLN A 38 -15.40 -4.16 -0.25
N ASN A 39 -15.05 -5.11 0.61
CA ASN A 39 -14.36 -4.85 1.87
C ASN A 39 -12.84 -5.06 1.79
N ILE A 40 -12.32 -5.67 0.72
CA ILE A 40 -10.89 -5.90 0.53
C ILE A 40 -10.21 -4.59 0.13
N SER A 41 -9.03 -4.30 0.67
CA SER A 41 -8.25 -3.13 0.26
C SER A 41 -7.51 -3.40 -1.04
N PHE A 42 -7.74 -2.61 -2.09
CA PHE A 42 -7.05 -2.73 -3.37
C PHE A 42 -5.93 -1.70 -3.50
N LEU A 43 -4.71 -2.16 -3.75
CA LEU A 43 -3.57 -1.33 -4.10
C LEU A 43 -3.42 -1.32 -5.62
N THR A 44 -3.60 -0.17 -6.25
CA THR A 44 -3.62 -0.05 -7.72
C THR A 44 -2.75 1.11 -8.18
N ILE A 45 -2.23 1.07 -9.40
CA ILE A 45 -1.43 2.17 -9.96
C ILE A 45 -2.28 3.41 -10.28
N GLU A 46 -3.58 3.26 -10.52
CA GLU A 46 -4.54 4.38 -10.61
C GLU A 46 -5.87 3.93 -10.01
N ARG A 47 -6.27 4.56 -8.91
CA ARG A 47 -7.49 4.26 -8.12
C ARG A 47 -8.71 4.98 -8.65
N SER A 48 -9.89 4.40 -8.48
CA SER A 48 -11.13 5.16 -8.71
C SER A 48 -11.29 6.26 -7.65
N PRO A 49 -11.48 7.54 -8.02
CA PRO A 49 -11.67 8.62 -7.04
C PRO A 49 -12.91 8.45 -6.16
N THR A 50 -13.90 7.65 -6.61
CA THR A 50 -15.14 7.39 -5.87
C THR A 50 -15.06 6.15 -4.97
N SER A 51 -13.97 5.39 -5.05
CA SER A 51 -13.81 4.16 -4.26
C SER A 51 -13.26 4.45 -2.86
N HIS A 52 -13.84 3.78 -1.86
CA HIS A 52 -13.41 3.86 -0.46
C HIS A 52 -12.37 2.82 -0.09
N ASN A 53 -12.28 1.70 -0.81
CA ASN A 53 -11.39 0.57 -0.52
C ASN A 53 -10.22 0.47 -1.50
N GLU A 54 -10.01 1.48 -2.36
CA GLU A 54 -8.86 1.54 -3.24
C GLU A 54 -7.87 2.64 -2.87
N PHE A 55 -6.59 2.29 -2.93
CA PHE A 55 -5.47 3.16 -2.63
C PHE A 55 -4.48 3.12 -3.78
N ALA A 56 -4.10 4.30 -4.29
CA ALA A 56 -3.14 4.34 -5.38
C ALA A 56 -1.72 4.16 -4.84
N ILE A 57 -0.94 3.33 -5.51
CA ILE A 57 0.50 3.17 -5.31
C ILE A 57 1.25 3.69 -6.53
N PRO A 58 2.48 4.24 -6.39
CA PRO A 58 3.26 4.77 -7.50
C PRO A 58 3.41 3.78 -8.66
N TYR A 59 3.39 4.28 -9.90
CA TYR A 59 3.79 3.46 -11.04
C TYR A 59 5.26 3.04 -10.85
N PRO A 60 5.62 1.78 -11.18
CA PRO A 60 7.02 1.37 -11.21
C PRO A 60 7.83 2.26 -12.17
N THR A 61 8.93 2.82 -11.68
CA THR A 61 9.86 3.63 -12.48
C THR A 61 10.99 2.76 -13.03
N TYR A 62 11.87 3.30 -13.89
CA TYR A 62 13.02 2.55 -14.41
C TYR A 62 14.17 2.38 -13.38
N PHE A 63 14.04 2.98 -12.18
CA PHE A 63 15.07 2.99 -11.16
C PHE A 63 14.67 2.10 -9.97
N HIS A 64 15.42 1.02 -9.77
CA HIS A 64 15.20 0.03 -8.71
C HIS A 64 16.45 -0.11 -7.85
N PRO A 65 16.65 0.79 -6.87
CA PRO A 65 17.88 0.83 -6.12
C PRO A 65 18.02 -0.37 -5.19
N THR A 66 19.25 -0.83 -5.01
CA THR A 66 19.58 -1.97 -4.14
C THR A 66 19.96 -1.54 -2.71
N SER A 67 20.25 -0.25 -2.50
CA SER A 67 20.65 0.33 -1.21
C SER A 67 20.18 1.78 -1.06
N THR A 68 20.15 2.31 0.17
CA THR A 68 19.92 3.75 0.37
C THR A 68 21.05 4.61 -0.18
N PHE A 69 22.26 4.06 -0.27
CA PHE A 69 23.38 4.78 -0.86
C PHE A 69 23.08 5.15 -2.31
N GLU A 70 22.55 4.22 -3.11
CA GLU A 70 22.14 4.50 -4.49
C GLU A 70 21.04 5.56 -4.57
N ILE A 71 20.09 5.54 -3.63
CA ILE A 71 19.03 6.56 -3.56
C ILE A 71 19.64 7.95 -3.27
N ARG A 72 20.53 8.05 -2.28
CA ARG A 72 21.20 9.31 -1.93
C ARG A 72 22.07 9.82 -3.07
N GLN A 73 22.85 8.92 -3.68
CA GLN A 73 23.68 9.24 -4.84
C GLN A 73 22.81 9.75 -6.01
N TRP A 74 21.65 9.14 -6.23
CA TRP A 74 20.70 9.61 -7.23
C TRP A 74 20.14 10.99 -6.88
N GLN A 75 19.72 11.21 -5.62
CA GLN A 75 19.26 12.51 -5.13
C GLN A 75 20.32 13.60 -5.30
N ASP A 76 21.58 13.30 -4.97
CA ASP A 76 22.71 14.23 -5.12
C ASP A 76 22.97 14.55 -6.60
N LYS A 77 22.94 13.54 -7.48
CA LYS A 77 23.03 13.72 -8.93
C LYS A 77 21.97 14.70 -9.41
N ILE A 78 20.69 14.42 -9.17
CA ILE A 78 19.59 15.25 -9.69
C ILE A 78 19.51 16.62 -8.99
N LYS A 79 20.06 16.76 -7.79
CA LYS A 79 20.20 18.05 -7.10
C LYS A 79 21.22 18.94 -7.80
N LEU A 80 22.37 18.36 -8.21
CA LEU A 80 23.46 19.08 -8.87
C LEU A 80 23.24 19.29 -10.37
N THR A 81 22.29 18.59 -11.00
CA THR A 81 22.00 18.75 -12.44
C THR A 81 21.59 20.18 -12.79
N ASN A 82 22.30 20.80 -13.73
CA ASN A 82 21.90 22.08 -14.31
C ASN A 82 20.71 21.90 -15.27
N ARG A 83 19.67 22.73 -15.14
CA ARG A 83 18.44 22.66 -15.93
C ARG A 83 18.34 23.87 -16.85
N THR A 84 18.57 23.65 -18.13
CA THR A 84 18.60 24.72 -19.15
C THR A 84 17.26 24.89 -19.86
N ILE A 85 16.35 23.93 -19.73
CA ILE A 85 15.04 23.93 -20.37
C ILE A 85 14.01 24.37 -19.33
N LEU A 86 13.21 25.40 -19.61
CA LEU A 86 12.19 25.86 -18.66
C LEU A 86 11.12 24.79 -18.46
N PHE A 87 10.58 24.22 -19.53
CA PHE A 87 9.60 23.16 -19.42
C PHE A 87 9.67 22.15 -20.55
N SER A 88 9.15 20.95 -20.32
CA SER A 88 9.11 19.94 -21.36
C SER A 88 7.84 19.12 -21.32
N PHE A 89 7.56 18.50 -22.46
CA PHE A 89 6.49 17.54 -22.59
C PHE A 89 6.97 16.33 -23.40
N ALA A 90 6.74 15.14 -22.85
CA ALA A 90 6.95 13.87 -23.55
C ALA A 90 5.58 13.27 -23.88
N GLY A 91 5.24 13.20 -25.17
CA GLY A 91 3.93 12.72 -25.57
C GLY A 91 3.70 12.57 -27.06
N ALA A 92 2.82 11.64 -27.42
CA ALA A 92 2.20 11.53 -28.74
C ALA A 92 0.91 12.35 -28.88
N GLN A 93 0.56 12.77 -30.09
CA GLN A 93 -0.74 13.35 -30.41
C GLN A 93 -1.82 12.26 -30.32
N ARG A 94 -3.01 12.59 -29.79
CA ARG A 94 -4.14 11.65 -29.73
C ARG A 94 -5.32 12.19 -30.52
N ARG A 95 -6.14 11.30 -31.09
CA ARG A 95 -7.38 11.69 -31.76
C ARG A 95 -8.25 12.46 -30.76
N SER A 96 -8.55 13.72 -31.07
CA SER A 96 -9.24 14.66 -30.18
C SER A 96 -10.74 14.39 -30.07
N ARG A 97 -11.10 13.19 -29.60
CA ARG A 97 -12.50 12.78 -29.36
C ARG A 97 -12.92 12.89 -27.90
N SER A 98 -11.99 13.18 -26.99
CA SER A 98 -12.24 13.32 -25.55
C SER A 98 -11.71 14.64 -25.02
N GLN A 99 -12.29 15.12 -23.91
CA GLN A 99 -11.82 16.33 -23.22
C GLN A 99 -10.34 16.24 -22.81
N ASN A 100 -9.86 15.04 -22.40
CA ASN A 100 -8.45 14.81 -22.10
C ASN A 100 -7.56 14.90 -23.35
N GLY A 101 -8.04 14.39 -24.50
CA GLY A 101 -7.36 14.53 -25.79
C GLY A 101 -7.20 15.99 -26.22
N LEU A 102 -8.19 16.83 -25.94
CA LEU A 102 -8.12 18.27 -26.18
C LEU A 102 -7.03 18.94 -25.32
N VAL A 103 -6.96 18.63 -24.02
CA VAL A 103 -5.92 19.17 -23.12
C VAL A 103 -4.53 18.82 -23.64
N ARG A 104 -4.32 17.56 -24.00
CA ARG A 104 -3.04 17.07 -24.52
C ARG A 104 -2.65 17.76 -25.83
N THR A 105 -3.61 17.98 -26.73
CA THR A 105 -3.40 18.71 -27.98
C THR A 105 -2.96 20.15 -27.71
N GLN A 106 -3.66 20.85 -26.80
CA GLN A 106 -3.30 22.21 -26.42
C GLN A 106 -1.90 22.29 -25.79
N VAL A 107 -1.55 21.33 -24.93
CA VAL A 107 -0.20 21.25 -24.34
C VAL A 107 0.88 21.09 -25.42
N ILE A 108 0.64 20.22 -26.41
CA ILE A 108 1.58 20.02 -27.54
C ILE A 108 1.72 21.31 -28.36
N GLU A 109 0.59 21.94 -28.71
CA GLU A 109 0.57 23.17 -29.51
C GLU A 109 1.31 24.31 -28.81
N GLN A 110 1.03 24.55 -27.52
CA GLN A 110 1.69 25.60 -26.75
C GLN A 110 3.20 25.32 -26.57
N CYS A 111 3.58 24.06 -26.31
CA CYS A 111 5.00 23.70 -26.24
C CYS A 111 5.72 23.93 -27.57
N LYS A 112 5.08 23.60 -28.71
CA LYS A 112 5.65 23.84 -30.04
C LYS A 112 5.77 25.34 -30.35
N SER A 113 4.82 26.17 -29.94
CA SER A 113 4.93 27.63 -30.12
C SER A 113 6.00 28.26 -29.23
N SER A 114 6.22 27.71 -28.03
CA SER A 114 7.24 28.14 -27.09
C SER A 114 8.57 27.39 -27.29
N SER A 115 8.98 27.12 -28.53
CA SER A 115 10.13 26.24 -28.85
C SER A 115 11.48 26.67 -28.28
N LYS A 116 11.62 27.94 -27.87
CA LYS A 116 12.83 28.46 -27.20
C LYS A 116 12.95 28.00 -25.75
N THR A 117 11.83 27.81 -25.06
CA THR A 117 11.76 27.53 -23.62
C THR A 117 11.16 26.15 -23.32
N CYS A 118 10.35 25.62 -24.24
CA CYS A 118 9.80 24.27 -24.18
C CYS A 118 10.58 23.27 -25.03
N ARG A 119 10.81 22.07 -24.50
CA ARG A 119 11.28 20.91 -25.27
C ARG A 119 10.18 19.86 -25.39
N PHE A 120 9.79 19.55 -26.62
CA PHE A 120 8.84 18.49 -26.93
C PHE A 120 9.57 17.21 -27.37
N LEU A 121 9.28 16.09 -26.71
CA LEU A 121 9.67 14.76 -27.13
C LEU A 121 8.46 14.02 -27.69
N ASP A 122 8.46 13.83 -29.00
CA ASP A 122 7.36 13.18 -29.71
C ASP A 122 7.44 11.65 -29.56
N CYS A 123 6.49 11.07 -28.81
CA CYS A 123 6.49 9.62 -28.58
C CYS A 123 6.03 8.80 -29.79
N ASP A 124 5.48 9.41 -30.85
CA ASP A 124 5.04 8.66 -32.04
C ASP A 124 6.24 8.25 -32.94
N VAL A 125 7.40 8.87 -32.74
CA VAL A 125 8.61 8.59 -33.53
C VAL A 125 9.43 7.47 -32.90
N LYS A 126 9.54 6.32 -33.59
CA LYS A 126 10.21 5.10 -33.08
C LYS A 126 11.68 5.27 -32.69
N ALA A 127 12.40 6.21 -33.31
CA ALA A 127 13.85 6.35 -33.09
C ALA A 127 14.22 6.93 -31.70
N ASN A 128 13.30 7.57 -30.99
CA ASN A 128 13.50 8.16 -29.64
C ASN A 128 12.15 8.23 -28.88
N GLY A 129 11.43 7.11 -28.85
CA GLY A 129 10.10 7.06 -28.23
C GLY A 129 10.16 7.18 -26.70
N CYS A 130 9.01 7.42 -26.09
CA CYS A 130 8.90 7.58 -24.64
C CYS A 130 9.04 6.28 -23.84
N ASP A 131 9.19 5.14 -24.53
CA ASP A 131 9.54 3.85 -23.95
C ASP A 131 11.06 3.70 -23.73
N ASP A 132 11.88 4.53 -24.38
CA ASP A 132 13.33 4.60 -24.14
C ASP A 132 13.61 5.41 -22.86
N PRO A 133 14.09 4.76 -21.78
CA PRO A 133 14.35 5.45 -20.52
C PRO A 133 15.43 6.52 -20.65
N MET A 134 16.41 6.34 -21.54
CA MET A 134 17.54 7.27 -21.66
C MET A 134 17.09 8.62 -22.22
N SER A 135 16.32 8.61 -23.32
CA SER A 135 15.78 9.82 -23.93
C SER A 135 14.83 10.57 -23.00
N LEU A 136 13.92 9.84 -22.35
CA LEU A 136 12.94 10.42 -21.43
C LEU A 136 13.63 11.04 -20.20
N MET A 137 14.53 10.31 -19.55
CA MET A 137 15.24 10.80 -18.37
C MET A 137 16.15 11.98 -18.72
N LYS A 138 16.83 11.96 -19.87
CA LYS A 138 17.63 13.10 -20.33
C LYS A 138 16.79 14.37 -20.51
N LEU A 139 15.59 14.24 -21.10
CA LEU A 139 14.65 15.36 -21.23
C LEU A 139 14.25 15.90 -19.84
N PHE A 140 13.79 15.04 -18.95
CA PHE A 140 13.29 15.47 -17.65
C PHE A 140 14.40 15.97 -16.71
N GLU A 141 15.60 15.39 -16.74
CA GLU A 141 16.75 15.85 -15.95
C GLU A 141 17.20 17.27 -16.35
N SER A 142 17.02 17.65 -17.62
CA SER A 142 17.38 18.98 -18.14
C SER A 142 16.27 20.04 -18.04
N SER A 143 15.05 19.65 -17.62
CA SER A 143 13.86 20.52 -17.60
C SER A 143 13.48 20.98 -16.21
N VAL A 144 13.14 22.26 -16.00
CA VAL A 144 12.66 22.75 -14.69
C VAL A 144 11.27 22.18 -14.39
N PHE A 145 10.34 22.30 -15.34
CA PHE A 145 8.96 21.82 -15.22
C PHE A 145 8.64 20.73 -16.25
N CYS A 146 7.85 19.73 -15.85
CA CYS A 146 7.46 18.62 -16.73
C CYS A 146 5.94 18.55 -16.82
N LEU A 147 5.40 18.76 -18.03
CA LEU A 147 3.97 18.78 -18.26
C LEU A 147 3.38 17.36 -18.20
N GLN A 148 2.36 17.18 -17.35
CA GLN A 148 1.69 15.89 -17.12
C GLN A 148 0.17 15.99 -17.39
N PRO A 149 -0.26 16.24 -18.65
CA PRO A 149 -1.67 16.20 -19.00
C PRO A 149 -2.26 14.79 -18.90
N PRO A 150 -3.55 14.66 -18.57
CA PRO A 150 -4.24 13.37 -18.60
C PRO A 150 -4.26 12.79 -20.02
N GLY A 151 -4.41 11.46 -20.11
CA GLY A 151 -4.53 10.73 -21.37
C GLY A 151 -5.81 9.91 -21.43
N ASP A 152 -5.67 8.63 -21.77
CA ASP A 152 -6.78 7.65 -21.71
C ASP A 152 -7.25 7.41 -20.26
N SER A 153 -6.36 7.69 -19.29
CA SER A 153 -6.58 7.63 -17.85
C SER A 153 -6.09 8.93 -17.18
N LEU A 154 -6.34 9.08 -15.87
CA LEU A 154 -6.05 10.33 -15.15
C LEU A 154 -4.56 10.56 -14.92
N THR A 155 -3.79 9.49 -14.71
CA THR A 155 -2.36 9.56 -14.39
C THR A 155 -1.54 8.65 -15.31
N ARG A 156 -0.21 8.80 -15.27
CA ARG A 156 0.73 8.02 -16.09
C ARG A 156 2.04 7.81 -15.34
N ARG A 157 2.79 6.78 -15.76
CA ARG A 157 4.16 6.53 -15.30
C ARG A 157 5.07 7.76 -15.39
N SER A 158 4.91 8.57 -16.43
CA SER A 158 5.69 9.79 -16.68
C SER A 158 5.65 10.80 -15.54
N VAL A 159 4.60 10.79 -14.71
CA VAL A 159 4.53 11.60 -13.48
C VAL A 159 5.65 11.22 -12.53
N PHE A 160 5.83 9.92 -12.28
CA PHE A 160 6.86 9.41 -11.38
C PHE A 160 8.25 9.50 -11.99
N ASP A 161 8.39 9.31 -13.30
CA ASP A 161 9.67 9.52 -13.99
C ASP A 161 10.10 11.00 -13.91
N SER A 162 9.15 11.95 -13.95
CA SER A 162 9.48 13.37 -13.76
C SER A 162 9.95 13.70 -12.34
N ILE A 163 9.29 13.14 -11.32
CA ILE A 163 9.72 13.28 -9.92
C ILE A 163 11.09 12.62 -9.72
N LEU A 164 11.28 11.41 -10.26
CA LEU A 164 12.54 10.68 -10.22
C LEU A 164 13.67 11.49 -10.86
N ALA A 165 13.41 12.18 -11.97
CA ALA A 165 14.37 13.05 -12.63
C ALA A 165 14.59 14.39 -11.90
N GLY A 166 13.87 14.69 -10.82
CA GLY A 166 13.92 15.97 -10.10
C GLY A 166 13.22 17.13 -10.83
N CYS A 167 12.39 16.82 -11.83
CA CYS A 167 11.62 17.79 -12.60
C CYS A 167 10.29 18.09 -11.90
N ILE A 168 9.88 19.35 -11.80
CA ILE A 168 8.65 19.74 -11.09
C ILE A 168 7.44 19.37 -11.96
N PRO A 169 6.58 18.43 -11.54
CA PRO A 169 5.42 18.04 -12.34
C PRO A 169 4.39 19.18 -12.43
N VAL A 170 3.85 19.37 -13.63
CA VAL A 170 2.76 20.32 -13.90
C VAL A 170 1.51 19.53 -14.27
N PHE A 171 0.51 19.57 -13.40
CA PHE A 171 -0.73 18.82 -13.55
C PHE A 171 -1.86 19.69 -14.12
N PHE A 172 -2.72 19.05 -14.92
CA PHE A 172 -3.91 19.67 -15.52
C PHE A 172 -5.22 19.11 -14.97
N ASN A 173 -5.13 18.07 -14.13
CA ASN A 173 -6.24 17.46 -13.44
C ASN A 173 -5.82 17.04 -12.02
N GLN A 174 -6.61 17.38 -11.00
CA GLN A 174 -6.32 17.02 -9.60
C GLN A 174 -6.31 15.50 -9.37
N GLY A 175 -7.04 14.75 -10.19
CA GLY A 175 -7.05 13.28 -10.18
C GLY A 175 -5.75 12.67 -10.67
N SER A 176 -4.85 13.42 -11.31
CA SER A 176 -3.57 12.89 -11.79
C SER A 176 -2.58 12.59 -10.65
N ALA A 177 -2.72 13.26 -9.49
CA ALA A 177 -1.83 13.08 -8.35
C ALA A 177 -2.52 13.26 -6.99
N TYR A 178 -3.09 14.44 -6.72
CA TYR A 178 -3.49 14.89 -5.38
C TYR A 178 -4.56 14.01 -4.73
N LYS A 179 -5.54 13.58 -5.52
CA LYS A 179 -6.58 12.64 -5.06
C LYS A 179 -6.18 11.18 -5.22
N GLN A 180 -5.03 10.91 -5.83
CA GLN A 180 -4.63 9.58 -6.28
C GLN A 180 -3.70 8.94 -5.25
N TYR A 181 -2.52 9.54 -5.00
CA TYR A 181 -1.41 8.95 -4.26
C TYR A 181 -1.27 9.51 -2.84
N VAL A 182 -2.37 9.52 -2.09
CA VAL A 182 -2.47 10.16 -0.76
C VAL A 182 -1.53 9.59 0.31
N TRP A 183 -0.97 8.38 0.09
CA TRP A 183 0.02 7.79 0.99
C TRP A 183 1.46 8.19 0.63
N HIS A 184 1.73 8.42 -0.65
CA HIS A 184 3.09 8.60 -1.18
C HIS A 184 3.43 10.06 -1.49
N LEU A 185 2.43 10.89 -1.79
CA LEU A 185 2.57 12.32 -2.08
C LEU A 185 2.03 13.18 -0.92
N PRO A 186 2.63 14.35 -0.65
CA PRO A 186 2.18 15.24 0.42
C PRO A 186 0.90 15.97 0.04
N ASN A 187 0.10 16.36 1.03
CA ASN A 187 -1.17 17.10 0.81
C ASN A 187 -0.97 18.56 0.38
N ASN A 188 0.25 19.11 0.51
CA ASN A 188 0.57 20.48 0.13
C ASN A 188 1.00 20.50 -1.33
N ASP A 189 0.02 20.37 -2.24
CA ASP A 189 0.21 20.23 -3.68
C ASP A 189 1.20 21.26 -4.29
N GLY A 190 1.08 22.53 -3.87
CA GLY A 190 1.90 23.64 -4.36
C GLY A 190 3.35 23.66 -3.87
N GLU A 191 3.73 22.75 -2.96
CA GLU A 191 5.11 22.61 -2.47
C GLU A 191 5.97 21.71 -3.34
N TYR A 192 5.39 20.92 -4.26
CA TYR A 192 6.15 20.01 -5.11
C TYR A 192 5.69 20.00 -6.57
N SER A 193 4.64 20.74 -6.90
CA SER A 193 4.03 20.71 -8.24
C SER A 193 3.33 22.01 -8.59
N VAL A 194 3.01 22.17 -9.87
CA VAL A 194 2.19 23.28 -10.38
C VAL A 194 0.88 22.72 -10.91
N TYR A 195 -0.25 23.34 -10.57
CA TYR A 195 -1.55 22.99 -11.13
C TYR A 195 -2.01 24.08 -12.10
N ILE A 196 -2.28 23.71 -13.35
CA ILE A 196 -2.84 24.60 -14.37
C ILE A 196 -4.24 24.11 -14.73
N PRO A 197 -5.31 24.82 -14.34
CA PRO A 197 -6.67 24.48 -14.70
C PRO A 197 -6.88 24.45 -16.23
N VAL A 198 -7.59 23.43 -16.73
CA VAL A 198 -7.88 23.27 -18.18
C VAL A 198 -8.51 24.51 -18.82
N LYS A 199 -9.33 25.27 -18.07
CA LYS A 199 -9.94 26.52 -18.54
C LYS A 199 -8.89 27.55 -18.99
N GLU A 200 -7.73 27.59 -18.36
CA GLU A 200 -6.68 28.56 -18.66
C GLU A 200 -6.01 28.27 -20.00
N LEU A 201 -5.92 26.98 -20.39
CA LEU A 201 -5.40 26.57 -21.69
C LEU A 201 -6.27 27.01 -22.87
N ARG A 202 -7.58 27.18 -22.64
CA ARG A 202 -8.55 27.58 -23.68
C ARG A 202 -8.63 29.09 -23.88
N ILE A 203 -8.51 29.84 -22.79
CA ILE A 203 -8.77 31.29 -22.78
C ILE A 203 -7.46 32.08 -22.95
N GLY A 204 -6.32 31.51 -22.55
CA GLY A 204 -5.07 32.26 -22.37
C GLY A 204 -4.14 32.39 -23.59
N GLY A 205 -4.57 32.05 -24.80
CA GLY A 205 -3.71 32.12 -26.00
C GLY A 205 -2.65 31.01 -26.08
N LYS A 206 -1.74 31.10 -27.06
CA LYS A 206 -0.79 30.02 -27.41
C LYS A 206 0.44 29.93 -26.48
N SER A 207 0.70 30.93 -25.64
CA SER A 207 1.85 31.01 -24.74
C SER A 207 1.49 30.83 -23.26
N LYS A 208 0.25 30.46 -22.93
CA LYS A 208 -0.25 30.56 -21.56
C LYS A 208 0.54 29.73 -20.54
N ILE A 209 0.95 28.52 -20.91
CA ILE A 209 1.77 27.65 -20.05
C ILE A 209 3.12 28.32 -19.77
N GLU A 210 3.77 28.87 -20.79
CA GLU A 210 5.06 29.56 -20.64
C GLU A 210 4.93 30.76 -19.71
N GLU A 211 3.91 31.62 -19.90
CA GLU A 211 3.66 32.79 -19.06
C GLU A 211 3.48 32.40 -17.58
N ILE A 212 2.69 31.37 -17.31
CA ILE A 212 2.43 30.89 -15.93
C ILE A 212 3.73 30.39 -15.30
N LEU A 213 4.50 29.57 -16.02
CA LEU A 213 5.72 28.95 -15.48
C LEU A 213 6.87 29.95 -15.32
N GLN A 214 7.00 30.94 -16.22
CA GLN A 214 7.96 32.04 -16.08
C GLN A 214 7.60 32.98 -14.93
N GLY A 215 6.31 33.14 -14.64
CA GLY A 215 5.83 33.98 -13.53
C GLY A 215 6.07 33.40 -12.14
N ILE A 216 6.59 32.17 -12.02
CA ILE A 216 6.89 31.56 -10.71
C ILE A 216 8.23 32.08 -10.20
N PRO A 217 8.29 32.70 -9.00
CA PRO A 217 9.55 33.18 -8.43
C PRO A 217 10.58 32.07 -8.29
N ASN A 218 11.84 32.39 -8.58
CA ASN A 218 12.92 31.39 -8.57
C ASN A 218 13.11 30.75 -7.19
N GLU A 219 12.90 31.48 -6.08
CA GLU A 219 12.98 30.86 -4.74
C GLU A 219 11.93 29.76 -4.56
N LYS A 220 10.73 29.97 -5.10
CA LYS A 220 9.65 28.97 -5.07
C LYS A 220 9.99 27.76 -5.94
N VAL A 221 10.61 27.98 -7.11
CA VAL A 221 11.08 26.89 -7.98
C VAL A 221 12.13 26.03 -7.26
N ILE A 222 13.09 26.64 -6.58
CA ILE A 222 14.12 25.93 -5.80
C ILE A 222 13.45 25.09 -4.70
N GLY A 223 12.56 25.68 -3.90
CA GLY A 223 11.85 24.97 -2.85
C GLY A 223 10.99 23.81 -3.38
N MET A 224 10.28 24.01 -4.49
CA MET A 224 9.52 22.94 -5.15
C MET A 224 10.43 21.78 -5.57
N ARG A 225 11.57 22.09 -6.19
CA ARG A 225 12.53 21.08 -6.64
C ARG A 225 13.12 20.29 -5.48
N GLU A 226 13.48 20.95 -4.37
CA GLU A 226 13.98 20.26 -3.18
C GLU A 226 12.94 19.28 -2.63
N ASN A 227 11.67 19.68 -2.57
CA ASN A 227 10.60 18.79 -2.15
C ASN A 227 10.38 17.64 -3.12
N VAL A 228 10.42 17.86 -4.44
CA VAL A 228 10.37 16.80 -5.46
C VAL A 228 11.48 15.76 -5.23
N ILE A 229 12.72 16.21 -5.01
CA ILE A 229 13.87 15.31 -4.74
C ILE A 229 13.66 14.51 -3.44
N ARG A 230 13.06 15.12 -2.41
CA ARG A 230 12.73 14.43 -1.15
C ARG A 230 11.65 13.35 -1.31
N LEU A 231 10.83 13.40 -2.35
CA LEU A 231 9.80 12.38 -2.63
C LEU A 231 10.37 11.11 -3.25
N VAL A 232 11.54 11.18 -3.90
CA VAL A 232 12.14 10.05 -4.64
C VAL A 232 12.11 8.73 -3.85
N PRO A 233 12.59 8.66 -2.59
CA PRO A 233 12.46 7.47 -1.75
C PRO A 233 11.07 6.82 -1.78
N LYS A 234 10.03 7.63 -1.55
CA LYS A 234 8.66 7.16 -1.36
C LYS A 234 7.99 6.75 -2.66
N ILE A 235 8.58 7.01 -3.83
CA ILE A 235 7.98 6.65 -5.11
C ILE A 235 8.72 5.55 -5.87
N VAL A 236 9.91 5.15 -5.40
CA VAL A 236 10.70 4.08 -6.00
C VAL A 236 10.51 2.78 -5.23
N TYR A 237 10.56 1.65 -5.95
CA TYR A 237 10.51 0.32 -5.35
C TYR A 237 11.93 -0.24 -5.29
N THR A 238 12.42 -0.48 -4.08
CA THR A 238 13.77 -1.02 -3.87
C THR A 238 13.80 -2.53 -4.00
N LYS A 239 15.01 -3.10 -4.19
CA LYS A 239 15.17 -4.55 -4.31
C LYS A 239 14.66 -5.26 -3.03
N PRO A 240 13.83 -6.31 -3.15
CA PRO A 240 13.42 -7.14 -2.02
C PRO A 240 14.63 -7.71 -1.27
N ASN A 241 14.50 -7.88 0.05
CA ASN A 241 15.55 -8.40 0.93
C ASN A 241 16.86 -7.58 0.90
N ARG A 242 16.80 -6.31 0.49
CA ARG A 242 17.92 -5.39 0.68
C ARG A 242 18.33 -5.37 2.15
N TYR A 243 19.63 -5.41 2.38
CA TYR A 243 20.19 -5.20 3.70
C TYR A 243 19.85 -3.78 4.14
N LYS A 244 18.93 -3.65 5.11
CA LYS A 244 18.64 -2.40 5.80
C LYS A 244 19.49 -2.41 7.07
N PRO A 245 20.67 -1.78 7.10
CA PRO A 245 21.45 -1.69 8.33
C PRO A 245 20.60 -1.08 9.44
N ASP A 246 20.72 -1.59 10.66
CA ASP A 246 19.99 -1.07 11.81
C ASP A 246 20.24 0.45 11.91
N LYS A 247 19.15 1.23 11.84
CA LYS A 247 19.03 2.71 11.68
C LYS A 247 18.61 3.22 10.29
N GLU A 248 18.38 2.36 9.30
CA GLU A 248 17.92 2.82 7.98
C GLU A 248 16.45 3.27 8.02
N THR A 249 16.20 4.59 8.04
CA THR A 249 14.88 5.23 8.16
C THR A 249 14.17 5.51 6.83
N LEU A 250 14.81 5.21 5.70
CA LEU A 250 14.34 5.62 4.39
C LEU A 250 13.35 4.58 3.83
N GLU A 251 12.08 4.92 3.96
CA GLU A 251 10.94 4.13 3.47
C GLU A 251 10.81 4.27 1.95
N ASP A 252 10.67 3.12 1.29
CA ASP A 252 10.39 3.07 -0.14
C ASP A 252 8.88 3.00 -0.45
N ALA A 253 8.51 2.96 -1.73
CA ALA A 253 7.11 2.89 -2.13
C ALA A 253 6.36 1.66 -1.58
N PHE A 254 7.07 0.52 -1.42
CA PHE A 254 6.52 -0.70 -0.83
C PHE A 254 6.32 -0.53 0.68
N ASP A 255 7.33 -0.04 1.40
CA ASP A 255 7.26 0.23 2.84
C ASP A 255 6.08 1.15 3.17
N VAL A 256 5.93 2.25 2.40
CA VAL A 256 4.83 3.21 2.57
C VAL A 256 3.47 2.55 2.32
N ALA A 257 3.36 1.73 1.26
CA ALA A 257 2.11 1.05 0.92
C ALA A 257 1.69 0.02 1.99
N VAL A 258 2.63 -0.83 2.44
CA VAL A 258 2.37 -1.84 3.47
C VAL A 258 2.04 -1.18 4.81
N LYS A 259 2.76 -0.12 5.20
CA LYS A 259 2.42 0.66 6.40
C LYS A 259 1.03 1.28 6.30
N GLY A 260 0.65 1.79 5.13
CA GLY A 260 -0.70 2.29 4.86
C GLY A 260 -1.77 1.23 5.07
N VAL A 261 -1.56 0.01 4.56
CA VAL A 261 -2.46 -1.13 4.76
C VAL A 261 -2.55 -1.54 6.23
N ILE A 262 -1.41 -1.74 6.90
CA ILE A 262 -1.38 -2.16 8.31
C ILE A 262 -2.13 -1.14 9.17
N LYS A 263 -1.84 0.15 8.99
CA LYS A 263 -2.51 1.23 9.72
C LYS A 263 -4.03 1.19 9.51
N ARG A 264 -4.48 0.99 8.28
CA ARG A 264 -5.90 0.84 7.96
C ARG A 264 -6.54 -0.34 8.67
N ILE A 265 -5.89 -1.51 8.66
CA ILE A 265 -6.39 -2.72 9.32
C ILE A 265 -6.50 -2.50 10.84
N GLU A 266 -5.51 -1.83 11.45
CA GLU A 266 -5.53 -1.49 12.87
C GLU A 266 -6.65 -0.51 13.22
N GLU A 267 -6.89 0.50 12.38
CA GLU A 267 -8.01 1.44 12.52
C GLU A 267 -9.36 0.71 12.45
N GLU A 268 -9.56 -0.15 11.45
CA GLU A 268 -10.78 -0.95 11.31
C GLU A 268 -10.96 -1.93 12.49
N ARG A 269 -9.88 -2.52 13.00
CA ARG A 269 -9.93 -3.39 14.18
C ARG A 269 -10.36 -2.63 15.43
N ARG A 270 -9.82 -1.41 15.65
CA ARG A 270 -10.22 -0.56 16.78
C ARG A 270 -11.69 -0.18 16.70
N GLU A 271 -12.18 0.22 15.53
CA GLU A 271 -13.60 0.56 15.33
C GLU A 271 -14.53 -0.63 15.62
N ILE A 272 -14.19 -1.83 15.15
CA ILE A 272 -14.95 -3.04 15.46
C ILE A 272 -14.93 -3.33 16.96
N GLN A 273 -13.78 -3.19 17.62
CA GLN A 273 -13.65 -3.41 19.05
C GLN A 273 -14.50 -2.40 19.86
N GLU A 274 -14.49 -1.12 19.48
CA GLU A 274 -15.35 -0.10 20.09
C GLU A 274 -16.84 -0.38 19.87
N LEU A 275 -17.24 -0.83 18.67
CA LEU A 275 -18.62 -1.23 18.39
C LEU A 275 -19.06 -2.44 19.21
N LEU A 276 -18.19 -3.44 19.38
CA LEU A 276 -18.45 -4.61 20.24
C LEU A 276 -18.57 -4.21 21.72
N LEU A 277 -17.72 -3.30 22.18
CA LEU A 277 -17.79 -2.74 23.55
C LEU A 277 -19.09 -1.94 23.76
N TRP A 278 -19.52 -1.16 22.77
CA TRP A 278 -20.79 -0.45 22.82
C TRP A 278 -22.00 -1.40 22.79
N ALA A 279 -21.99 -2.38 21.89
CA ALA A 279 -23.07 -3.35 21.74
C ALA A 279 -23.21 -4.19 23.01
N SER A 280 -22.10 -4.68 23.57
CA SER A 280 -22.10 -5.37 24.86
C SER A 280 -22.67 -4.45 25.95
N SER A 281 -22.16 -3.24 26.12
CA SER A 281 -22.69 -2.28 27.11
C SER A 281 -24.20 -2.06 26.99
N ARG A 282 -24.74 -2.01 25.78
CA ARG A 282 -26.18 -1.89 25.52
C ARG A 282 -26.96 -3.16 25.89
N LEU A 283 -26.46 -4.34 25.55
CA LEU A 283 -27.04 -5.63 25.95
C LEU A 283 -27.05 -5.80 27.47
N TYR A 284 -25.93 -5.49 28.13
CA TYR A 284 -25.83 -5.46 29.60
C TYR A 284 -26.86 -4.49 30.20
N GLY A 285 -27.04 -3.31 29.60
CA GLY A 285 -28.09 -2.37 30.01
C GLY A 285 -29.52 -2.92 29.86
N GLN A 286 -29.83 -3.61 28.77
CA GLN A 286 -31.15 -4.24 28.57
C GLN A 286 -31.40 -5.39 29.55
N PHE A 287 -30.37 -6.21 29.81
CA PHE A 287 -30.44 -7.27 30.81
C PHE A 287 -30.65 -6.73 32.23
N LEU A 288 -30.03 -5.59 32.56
CA LEU A 288 -30.25 -4.87 33.83
C LEU A 288 -31.70 -4.41 33.99
N GLU A 289 -32.31 -3.83 32.96
CA GLU A 289 -33.73 -3.41 33.04
C GLU A 289 -34.64 -4.62 33.22
N MET A 290 -34.42 -5.70 32.45
CA MET A 290 -35.18 -6.95 32.60
C MET A 290 -35.01 -7.57 34.00
N LEU A 291 -33.79 -7.59 34.56
CA LEU A 291 -33.52 -8.05 35.91
C LEU A 291 -34.33 -7.25 36.95
N VAL A 292 -34.35 -5.93 36.81
CA VAL A 292 -35.11 -5.05 37.71
C VAL A 292 -36.60 -5.31 37.58
N GLU A 293 -37.12 -5.48 36.36
CA GLU A 293 -38.54 -5.81 36.12
C GLU A 293 -38.93 -7.17 36.72
N LYS A 294 -38.15 -8.24 36.49
CA LYS A 294 -38.46 -9.58 37.03
C LYS A 294 -38.39 -9.63 38.57
N VAL A 295 -37.46 -8.89 39.18
CA VAL A 295 -37.38 -8.78 40.64
C VAL A 295 -38.57 -7.97 41.21
N GLN A 296 -39.17 -7.08 40.43
CA GLN A 296 -40.38 -6.34 40.82
C GLN A 296 -41.65 -7.20 40.78
N ASP A 297 -41.78 -8.11 39.82
CA ASP A 297 -42.97 -8.96 39.65
C ASP A 297 -43.13 -10.03 40.74
N GLU A 298 -42.03 -10.56 41.29
CA GLU A 298 -42.05 -11.57 42.36
C GLU A 298 -42.38 -11.00 43.78
N HIS A 299 -43.16 -9.92 43.87
CA HIS A 299 -43.76 -9.38 45.11
C HIS A 299 -42.77 -8.92 46.21
N CYS A 300 -41.59 -8.42 45.84
CA CYS A 300 -40.67 -7.74 46.76
C CYS A 300 -41.05 -6.26 46.98
N HIS A 301 -42.22 -5.98 47.58
CA HIS A 301 -42.75 -4.62 47.76
C HIS A 301 -41.93 -3.68 48.67
N ASN A 302 -40.89 -4.17 49.36
CA ASN A 302 -40.03 -3.39 50.26
C ASN A 302 -38.59 -3.22 49.80
N LEU A 303 -38.25 -3.59 48.56
CA LEU A 303 -36.89 -3.45 48.05
C LEU A 303 -36.65 -2.05 47.46
N ASP A 304 -35.67 -1.31 47.99
CA ASP A 304 -35.26 -0.01 47.42
C ASP A 304 -34.56 -0.23 46.07
N ILE A 305 -35.36 -0.10 45.00
CA ILE A 305 -34.98 -0.32 43.59
C ILE A 305 -33.80 0.57 43.17
N THR A 306 -33.67 1.76 43.75
CA THR A 306 -32.57 2.68 43.45
C THR A 306 -31.24 2.11 43.93
N ASN A 307 -31.25 1.49 45.12
CA ASN A 307 -30.11 0.83 45.74
C ASN A 307 -29.73 -0.47 44.99
N LEU A 308 -30.73 -1.26 44.56
CA LEU A 308 -30.48 -2.48 43.77
C LEU A 308 -29.85 -2.15 42.40
N ARG A 309 -30.39 -1.15 41.69
CA ARG A 309 -29.86 -0.73 40.39
C ARG A 309 -28.43 -0.20 40.49
N SER A 310 -28.14 0.62 41.50
CA SER A 310 -26.78 1.12 41.74
C SER A 310 -25.80 0.02 42.14
N LYS A 311 -26.22 -0.97 42.96
CA LYS A 311 -25.41 -2.13 43.32
C LYS A 311 -25.12 -3.04 42.12
N LEU A 312 -26.13 -3.35 41.32
CA LEU A 312 -25.97 -4.18 40.13
C LEU A 312 -24.99 -3.52 39.13
N ILE A 313 -25.11 -2.22 38.88
CA ILE A 313 -24.18 -1.45 38.04
C ILE A 313 -22.74 -1.52 38.61
N ALA A 314 -22.57 -1.43 39.94
CA ALA A 314 -21.25 -1.55 40.57
C ALA A 314 -20.68 -2.98 40.46
N TYR A 315 -21.49 -4.02 40.58
CA TYR A 315 -21.04 -5.42 40.41
C TYR A 315 -20.65 -5.72 38.95
N MET A 316 -21.33 -5.15 37.95
CA MET A 316 -20.98 -5.33 36.54
C MET A 316 -19.63 -4.71 36.17
N ALA A 317 -19.19 -3.70 36.91
CA ALA A 317 -17.86 -3.11 36.71
C ALA A 317 -16.72 -4.05 37.17
N TRP A 318 -17.02 -5.14 37.90
CA TRP A 318 -16.04 -6.01 38.55
C TRP A 318 -16.18 -7.52 38.21
N GLY A 319 -17.23 -7.98 37.52
CA GLY A 319 -17.44 -9.42 37.23
C GLY A 319 -18.33 -9.72 36.01
N ASN A 320 -18.34 -10.98 35.57
CA ASN A 320 -19.17 -11.43 34.43
C ASN A 320 -20.65 -11.65 34.82
N VAL A 321 -21.56 -11.71 33.84
CA VAL A 321 -23.02 -11.85 34.06
C VAL A 321 -23.35 -13.06 34.94
N TRP A 322 -22.64 -14.17 34.74
CA TRP A 322 -22.86 -15.40 35.51
C TRP A 322 -22.49 -15.22 36.99
N THR A 323 -21.39 -14.52 37.28
CA THR A 323 -21.00 -14.15 38.65
C THR A 323 -22.10 -13.34 39.34
N ILE A 324 -22.79 -12.47 38.61
CA ILE A 324 -23.89 -11.65 39.15
C ILE A 324 -25.10 -12.53 39.46
N VAL A 325 -25.50 -13.42 38.54
CA VAL A 325 -26.62 -14.34 38.76
C VAL A 325 -26.33 -15.29 39.93
N GLU A 326 -25.11 -15.83 40.04
CA GLU A 326 -24.71 -16.65 41.20
C GLU A 326 -24.60 -15.84 42.50
N HIS A 327 -24.21 -14.57 42.48
CA HIS A 327 -24.26 -13.72 43.68
C HIS A 327 -25.70 -13.42 44.11
N LEU A 328 -26.63 -13.27 43.16
CA LEU A 328 -28.05 -13.12 43.47
C LEU A 328 -28.63 -14.38 44.13
N ARG A 329 -28.12 -15.58 43.79
CA ARG A 329 -28.44 -16.83 44.51
C ARG A 329 -28.11 -16.76 46.00
N ILE A 330 -27.03 -16.07 46.35
CA ILE A 330 -26.51 -15.98 47.73
C ILE A 330 -27.26 -14.91 48.53
N ILE A 331 -27.73 -13.84 47.87
CA ILE A 331 -28.28 -12.65 48.53
C ILE A 331 -29.82 -12.62 48.49
N TYR A 332 -30.46 -13.17 47.46
CA TYR A 332 -31.91 -13.11 47.24
C TYR A 332 -32.51 -14.49 46.93
N TYR A 333 -33.82 -14.61 47.15
CA TYR A 333 -34.58 -15.88 47.20
C TYR A 333 -34.27 -16.89 46.06
N PRO A 334 -34.30 -18.22 46.34
CA PRO A 334 -33.98 -19.26 45.36
C PRO A 334 -34.86 -19.28 44.09
N GLU A 335 -36.08 -18.76 44.17
CA GLU A 335 -37.06 -18.73 43.07
C GLU A 335 -36.63 -17.73 41.99
N ILE A 336 -36.30 -16.49 42.38
CA ILE A 336 -35.72 -15.46 41.51
C ILE A 336 -34.47 -15.99 40.78
N TYR A 337 -33.58 -16.69 41.48
CA TYR A 337 -32.37 -17.25 40.87
C TYR A 337 -32.67 -18.25 39.74
N ASN A 338 -33.63 -19.15 39.94
CA ASN A 338 -34.00 -20.14 38.93
C ASN A 338 -34.64 -19.51 37.69
N THR A 339 -35.56 -18.54 37.90
CA THR A 339 -36.19 -17.76 36.82
C THR A 339 -35.15 -16.99 36.01
N LEU A 340 -34.18 -16.35 36.67
CA LEU A 340 -33.12 -15.58 36.02
C LEU A 340 -32.12 -16.47 35.28
N LYS A 341 -31.78 -17.61 35.85
CA LYS A 341 -30.91 -18.62 35.22
C LYS A 341 -31.56 -19.19 33.97
N GLU A 342 -32.86 -19.47 34.01
CA GLU A 342 -33.61 -19.94 32.85
C GLU A 342 -33.64 -18.90 31.74
N SER A 343 -34.04 -17.65 32.02
CA SER A 343 -34.04 -16.57 31.02
C SER A 343 -32.65 -16.21 30.49
N LEU A 344 -31.59 -16.31 31.30
CA LEU A 344 -30.22 -16.12 30.79
C LEU A 344 -29.86 -17.20 29.77
N ASN A 345 -30.29 -18.45 29.99
CA ASN A 345 -29.99 -19.57 29.11
C ASN A 345 -30.91 -19.65 27.88
N THR A 346 -32.15 -19.15 27.97
CA THR A 346 -33.17 -19.26 26.90
C THR A 346 -33.33 -17.98 26.09
N GLU A 347 -33.46 -16.82 26.75
CA GLU A 347 -33.73 -15.53 26.11
C GLU A 347 -32.44 -14.77 25.76
N TRP A 348 -31.37 -14.97 26.53
CA TRP A 348 -30.09 -14.26 26.37
C TRP A 348 -28.84 -15.15 26.22
N PRO A 349 -28.87 -16.20 25.37
CA PRO A 349 -27.80 -17.20 25.27
C PRO A 349 -26.43 -16.63 24.82
N LYS A 350 -26.40 -15.43 24.21
CA LYS A 350 -25.13 -14.78 23.82
C LYS A 350 -24.39 -14.12 24.99
N LEU A 351 -25.09 -13.82 26.09
CA LEU A 351 -24.50 -13.25 27.32
C LEU A 351 -23.98 -14.35 28.26
N SER A 352 -24.57 -15.56 28.23
CA SER A 352 -24.09 -16.71 29.02
C SER A 352 -22.69 -17.20 28.61
N ASP A 353 -22.31 -17.01 27.36
CA ASP A 353 -21.03 -17.47 26.81
C ASP A 353 -19.83 -16.52 27.08
N ILE A 354 -20.07 -15.31 27.60
CA ILE A 354 -19.02 -14.32 27.87
C ILE A 354 -18.30 -14.68 29.20
N ARG A 355 -17.33 -15.59 29.14
CA ARG A 355 -16.40 -15.85 30.26
C ARG A 355 -15.26 -14.83 30.25
N THR A 356 -15.31 -13.86 31.16
CA THR A 356 -14.08 -13.20 31.62
C THR A 356 -13.55 -13.97 32.83
N SER A 357 -12.26 -14.28 32.79
CA SER A 357 -11.52 -14.95 33.87
C SER A 357 -11.63 -14.13 35.16
N THR A 358 -12.32 -14.68 36.16
CA THR A 358 -12.43 -14.11 37.50
C THR A 358 -11.69 -14.99 38.52
N PRO A 359 -10.96 -14.40 39.48
CA PRO A 359 -10.27 -15.14 40.53
C PRO A 359 -11.26 -15.65 41.59
N VAL A 360 -10.96 -16.82 42.15
CA VAL A 360 -11.72 -17.47 43.22
C VAL A 360 -11.48 -16.72 44.53
N LEU A 361 -12.55 -16.19 45.15
CA LEU A 361 -12.53 -15.71 46.53
C LEU A 361 -13.31 -16.70 47.40
N SER A 362 -12.61 -17.33 48.33
CA SER A 362 -13.19 -18.28 49.28
C SER A 362 -14.10 -17.57 50.28
N THR A 363 -15.31 -18.09 50.46
CA THR A 363 -16.24 -17.65 51.50
C THR A 363 -15.85 -18.24 52.85
N ASN A 364 -15.68 -17.39 53.86
CA ASN A 364 -15.90 -17.77 55.25
C ASN A 364 -16.55 -16.59 56.00
N GLY A 365 -17.69 -16.87 56.63
CA GLY A 365 -18.28 -16.03 57.67
C GLY A 365 -19.31 -15.00 57.18
N ALA A 366 -20.58 -15.25 57.52
CA ALA A 366 -21.66 -14.29 57.37
C ALA A 366 -21.47 -13.06 58.27
N SER A 367 -21.72 -11.86 57.74
CA SER A 367 -22.42 -10.78 58.44
C SER A 367 -22.81 -9.69 57.45
N CYS A 368 -24.10 -9.39 57.39
CA CYS A 368 -24.68 -8.28 56.64
C CYS A 368 -24.16 -6.96 57.21
N VAL A 369 -23.49 -6.13 56.39
CA VAL A 369 -23.29 -4.71 56.69
C VAL A 369 -23.71 -3.90 55.47
N THR A 370 -24.90 -3.32 55.56
CA THR A 370 -25.43 -2.32 54.63
C THR A 370 -24.78 -0.97 54.92
N TYR A 371 -24.00 -0.44 53.98
CA TYR A 371 -23.75 1.00 53.89
C TYR A 371 -24.70 1.59 52.83
N ALA A 372 -25.60 2.46 53.28
CA ALA A 372 -26.54 3.20 52.43
C ALA A 372 -25.93 4.55 52.04
N ILE A 373 -25.79 4.81 50.74
CA ILE A 373 -25.55 6.16 50.20
C ILE A 373 -26.90 6.65 49.66
N ASN A 374 -27.45 7.69 50.29
CA ASN A 374 -28.77 8.24 49.98
C ASN A 374 -28.65 9.30 48.87
N ILE A 375 -29.08 8.95 47.65
CA ILE A 375 -29.13 9.87 46.48
C ILE A 375 -30.59 10.22 46.22
N GLU A 376 -30.97 11.48 46.46
CA GLU A 376 -32.38 11.88 46.53
C GLU A 376 -33.00 12.14 45.14
N LYS A 377 -32.21 12.56 44.12
CA LYS A 377 -32.73 12.81 42.77
C LYS A 377 -31.62 12.92 41.70
N VAL A 378 -31.83 12.25 40.56
CA VAL A 378 -31.04 12.41 39.32
C VAL A 378 -31.96 12.95 38.23
N ILE A 379 -31.63 14.09 37.62
CA ILE A 379 -32.46 14.72 36.57
C ILE A 379 -31.68 14.73 35.26
N LEU A 380 -32.22 14.06 34.24
CA LEU A 380 -31.68 14.01 32.89
C LEU A 380 -32.43 15.00 31.99
N LYS A 381 -31.79 16.13 31.62
CA LYS A 381 -32.36 17.05 30.63
C LYS A 381 -31.97 16.62 29.22
N LYS A 382 -32.93 15.97 28.55
CA LYS A 382 -32.79 15.34 27.21
C LYS A 382 -32.32 16.27 26.09
N ARG A 383 -32.46 17.60 26.22
CA ARG A 383 -32.06 18.58 25.20
C ARG A 383 -30.70 19.25 25.43
N SER A 384 -30.13 19.21 26.63
CA SER A 384 -28.83 19.86 26.95
C SER A 384 -27.66 18.91 27.20
N LYS A 385 -27.91 17.59 27.31
CA LYS A 385 -26.88 16.56 27.58
C LYS A 385 -25.97 16.87 28.80
N GLU A 386 -26.58 17.32 29.89
CA GLU A 386 -25.95 17.42 31.22
C GLU A 386 -26.56 16.40 32.18
N ILE A 387 -25.75 15.90 33.12
CA ILE A 387 -26.19 15.07 34.25
C ILE A 387 -25.89 15.85 35.54
N THR A 388 -26.91 16.06 36.38
CA THR A 388 -26.75 16.72 37.69
C THR A 388 -27.26 15.78 38.78
N TYR A 389 -26.49 15.64 39.86
CA TYR A 389 -26.89 14.91 41.06
C TYR A 389 -26.65 15.79 42.30
N LYS A 390 -27.48 15.62 43.33
CA LYS A 390 -27.38 16.37 44.59
C LYS A 390 -27.18 15.39 45.75
N ILE A 391 -26.12 15.59 46.53
CA ILE A 391 -25.79 14.78 47.71
C ILE A 391 -25.94 15.67 48.94
N LYS A 392 -26.55 15.14 50.00
CA LYS A 392 -26.74 15.87 51.26
C LYS A 392 -25.53 15.63 52.16
N ASN A 393 -24.70 16.63 52.38
CA ASN A 393 -24.06 16.84 53.67
C ASN A 393 -23.77 18.33 53.89
N ASN A 394 -23.95 18.75 55.15
CA ASN A 394 -23.84 20.14 55.61
C ASN A 394 -22.45 20.74 55.34
N GLN A 395 -22.25 21.30 54.15
CA GLN A 395 -21.63 22.61 53.91
C GLN A 395 -21.49 22.84 52.39
N SER A 396 -21.85 24.05 52.00
CA SER A 396 -22.16 24.48 50.64
C SER A 396 -20.91 24.66 49.77
N LYS A 397 -20.76 23.84 48.72
CA LYS A 397 -20.07 24.24 47.48
C LYS A 397 -20.51 23.36 46.31
N VAL A 398 -20.94 24.00 45.23
CA VAL A 398 -21.34 23.36 43.96
C VAL A 398 -20.19 23.54 43.00
N ASP A 399 -19.49 22.46 42.66
CA ASP A 399 -18.48 22.48 41.60
C ASP A 399 -19.09 21.95 40.29
N VAL A 400 -19.04 22.78 39.26
CA VAL A 400 -19.52 22.50 37.89
C VAL A 400 -18.33 22.09 37.04
N LEU A 401 -18.30 20.85 36.55
CA LEU A 401 -17.29 20.40 35.59
C LEU A 401 -17.87 20.40 34.18
N PRO A 402 -17.36 21.24 33.24
CA PRO A 402 -17.82 21.25 31.87
C PRO A 402 -17.31 20.02 31.11
N VAL A 403 -18.22 19.34 30.38
CA VAL A 403 -17.83 18.37 29.36
C VAL A 403 -17.31 19.13 28.13
N VAL A 404 -16.02 18.96 27.88
CA VAL A 404 -15.30 19.52 26.73
C VAL A 404 -15.94 19.08 25.42
N ARG A 405 -16.42 20.04 24.62
CA ARG A 405 -16.62 19.88 23.18
C ARG A 405 -15.30 19.41 22.56
N LYS A 406 -15.25 18.24 21.92
CA LYS A 406 -14.28 18.03 20.83
C LYS A 406 -14.93 18.35 19.49
N LYS A 407 -14.90 19.65 19.18
CA LYS A 407 -14.66 20.15 17.82
C LYS A 407 -13.14 20.19 17.69
N GLY A 408 -12.56 19.49 16.73
CA GLY A 408 -11.14 19.63 16.40
C GLY A 408 -10.20 18.59 17.02
N ARG A 409 -9.46 17.97 16.11
CA ARG A 409 -8.13 17.34 16.23
C ARG A 409 -7.29 17.97 17.38
N SER A 410 -6.99 17.23 18.44
CA SER A 410 -5.84 17.51 19.31
C SER A 410 -5.41 16.29 20.16
N ASN A 411 -4.16 15.91 19.93
CA ASN A 411 -3.13 15.27 20.77
C ASN A 411 -3.58 14.34 21.91
N MET A 412 -3.83 13.07 21.59
CA MET A 412 -3.74 11.93 22.52
C MET A 412 -2.36 11.23 22.44
N SER A 413 -1.33 11.95 21.99
CA SER A 413 0.03 11.44 21.80
C SER A 413 0.99 11.72 22.96
N GLN A 414 0.61 12.54 23.95
CA GLN A 414 1.53 12.91 25.06
C GLN A 414 1.45 12.02 26.30
N VAL A 415 0.37 11.26 26.50
CA VAL A 415 0.22 10.43 27.72
C VAL A 415 0.87 9.05 27.55
N TYR A 416 0.85 8.47 26.35
CA TYR A 416 1.50 7.18 26.06
C TYR A 416 3.01 7.29 25.77
N LEU A 417 3.51 8.49 25.44
CA LEU A 417 4.94 8.71 25.19
C LEU A 417 5.77 8.68 26.49
N LYS A 418 5.19 9.08 27.63
CA LYS A 418 5.89 9.09 28.93
C LYS A 418 6.06 7.71 29.57
N LEU A 419 5.30 6.70 29.16
CA LEU A 419 5.40 5.33 29.69
C LEU A 419 6.31 4.42 28.86
N SER A 420 6.64 4.80 27.62
CA SER A 420 7.59 4.08 26.77
C SER A 420 9.03 4.61 26.91
N LEU A 421 9.20 5.90 27.24
CA LEU A 421 10.51 6.54 27.44
C LEU A 421 11.27 6.07 28.69
N LEU A 422 10.61 5.40 29.65
CA LEU A 422 11.28 4.83 30.84
C LEU A 422 11.89 3.44 30.60
N GLY A 423 11.50 2.76 29.51
CA GLY A 423 11.95 1.40 29.18
C GLY A 423 13.10 1.31 28.18
N LEU A 424 13.56 2.43 27.62
CA LEU A 424 14.54 2.45 26.52
C LEU A 424 15.90 3.08 26.87
N LEU A 425 16.15 3.39 28.15
CA LEU A 425 17.35 4.12 28.59
C LEU A 425 18.53 3.23 29.01
N VAL A 426 18.50 1.91 28.79
CA VAL A 426 19.52 0.98 29.33
C VAL A 426 20.35 0.21 28.28
N VAL A 427 20.11 0.35 26.96
CA VAL A 427 20.93 -0.38 25.97
C VAL A 427 21.44 0.54 24.87
N ALA A 428 22.44 1.36 25.17
CA ALA A 428 23.19 2.10 24.16
C ALA A 428 24.61 2.47 24.63
N VAL A 429 25.54 1.50 24.67
CA VAL A 429 27.00 1.72 24.55
C VAL A 429 27.55 0.39 23.97
N VAL A 430 28.22 0.29 22.81
CA VAL A 430 29.68 0.44 22.60
C VAL A 430 30.04 0.12 21.11
N THR A 431 30.51 1.13 20.34
CA THR A 431 31.62 1.12 19.31
C THR A 431 31.44 0.46 17.89
N PRO A 432 32.43 0.55 16.95
CA PRO A 432 32.59 1.65 16.00
C PRO A 432 32.82 1.23 14.51
N SER A 433 32.97 2.26 13.68
CA SER A 433 33.17 2.32 12.23
C SER A 433 34.28 1.46 11.60
N ALA A 434 34.03 1.00 10.36
CA ALA A 434 35.07 0.72 9.37
C ALA A 434 34.64 1.19 7.97
N ASN A 435 35.47 2.06 7.38
CA ASN A 435 35.39 2.53 6.00
C ASN A 435 35.89 1.44 5.04
N ALA A 436 35.16 1.19 3.96
CA ALA A 436 35.70 0.50 2.78
C ALA A 436 35.19 1.17 1.50
N ILE A 437 36.11 1.86 0.82
CA ILE A 437 36.00 2.33 -0.55
C ILE A 437 35.96 1.10 -1.46
N ARG A 438 34.96 0.98 -2.38
CA ARG A 438 35.20 0.52 -3.77
C ARG A 438 33.95 0.48 -4.67
N LYS A 439 34.17 1.13 -5.83
CA LYS A 439 33.75 0.86 -7.22
C LYS A 439 32.25 0.87 -7.58
N PHE A 440 31.91 1.90 -8.34
CA PHE A 440 30.70 2.16 -9.11
C PHE A 440 30.26 0.97 -9.98
N VAL A 441 28.95 0.66 -9.96
CA VAL A 441 28.27 -0.20 -10.94
C VAL A 441 27.12 0.60 -11.57
N VAL A 442 27.05 0.62 -12.89
CA VAL A 442 26.04 1.30 -13.71
C VAL A 442 24.81 0.37 -13.84
N LEU A 443 23.60 0.85 -13.52
CA LEU A 443 22.37 0.03 -13.48
C LEU A 443 21.56 0.10 -14.79
N GLY A 444 21.18 -1.09 -15.32
CA GLY A 444 20.37 -1.29 -16.55
C GLY A 444 21.04 -2.18 -17.61
N GLY A 445 22.36 -2.38 -17.51
CA GLY A 445 23.13 -3.28 -18.37
C GLY A 445 23.03 -4.74 -17.96
N LYS A 446 23.52 -5.64 -18.83
CA LYS A 446 23.73 -7.05 -18.47
C LYS A 446 24.65 -7.12 -17.24
N SER A 447 24.27 -7.92 -16.25
CA SER A 447 25.11 -8.19 -15.08
C SER A 447 25.59 -9.64 -15.09
N ASP A 448 26.85 -9.86 -14.73
CA ASP A 448 27.40 -11.21 -14.65
C ASP A 448 26.76 -11.98 -13.47
N VAL A 449 26.48 -13.26 -13.68
CA VAL A 449 26.04 -14.17 -12.63
C VAL A 449 27.29 -14.81 -12.00
N PRO A 450 27.58 -14.59 -10.71
CA PRO A 450 28.74 -15.20 -10.07
C PRO A 450 28.53 -16.71 -9.85
N ASN A 451 29.64 -17.46 -9.74
CA ASN A 451 29.65 -18.87 -9.36
C ASN A 451 28.81 -19.79 -10.29
N VAL A 452 28.82 -19.51 -11.60
CA VAL A 452 28.01 -20.19 -12.63
C VAL A 452 28.15 -21.72 -12.59
N GLN A 453 29.37 -22.24 -12.42
CA GLN A 453 29.65 -23.68 -12.43
C GLN A 453 28.96 -24.41 -11.27
N THR A 454 28.80 -23.76 -10.12
CA THR A 454 28.16 -24.33 -8.92
C THR A 454 26.68 -23.96 -8.78
N ASN A 455 26.18 -23.03 -9.59
CA ASN A 455 24.80 -22.56 -9.53
C ASN A 455 23.87 -23.54 -10.28
N MET A 456 23.22 -24.43 -9.54
CA MET A 456 22.36 -25.47 -10.11
C MET A 456 21.20 -24.91 -10.96
N GLU A 457 20.60 -23.78 -10.56
CA GLU A 457 19.51 -23.15 -11.31
C GLU A 457 19.95 -22.70 -12.71
N VAL A 458 21.15 -22.12 -12.81
CA VAL A 458 21.73 -21.71 -14.09
C VAL A 458 22.14 -22.92 -14.93
N GLN A 459 22.66 -23.98 -14.31
CA GLN A 459 22.98 -25.24 -15.01
C GLN A 459 21.73 -25.91 -15.58
N GLU A 460 20.63 -25.96 -14.81
CA GLU A 460 19.34 -26.47 -15.27
C GLU A 460 18.76 -25.63 -16.42
N LEU A 461 18.92 -24.32 -16.35
CA LEU A 461 18.51 -23.42 -17.42
C LEU A 461 19.30 -23.68 -18.71
N GLY A 462 20.61 -23.93 -18.59
CA GLY A 462 21.45 -24.36 -19.71
C GLY A 462 21.02 -25.70 -20.31
N ARG A 463 20.68 -26.69 -19.46
CA ARG A 463 20.16 -27.99 -19.91
C ARG A 463 18.85 -27.83 -20.68
N TYR A 464 17.92 -27.04 -20.15
CA TYR A 464 16.66 -26.71 -20.80
C TYR A 464 16.87 -26.10 -22.21
N CYS A 465 17.83 -25.20 -22.37
CA CYS A 465 18.14 -24.61 -23.67
C CYS A 465 18.59 -25.66 -24.71
N VAL A 466 19.43 -26.62 -24.33
CA VAL A 466 19.89 -27.70 -25.22
C VAL A 466 18.74 -28.65 -25.59
N GLU A 467 17.91 -29.02 -24.62
CA GLU A 467 16.74 -29.89 -24.84
C GLU A 467 15.74 -29.26 -25.81
N GLN A 468 15.41 -27.97 -25.64
CA GLN A 468 14.48 -27.26 -26.52
C GLN A 468 15.02 -27.13 -27.95
N PHE A 469 16.33 -26.89 -28.11
CA PHE A 469 16.95 -26.85 -29.42
C PHE A 469 16.85 -28.21 -30.14
N ASN A 470 17.18 -29.31 -29.45
CA ASN A 470 17.07 -30.65 -30.01
C ASN A 470 15.63 -30.99 -30.43
N LEU A 471 14.62 -30.57 -29.67
CA LEU A 471 13.21 -30.77 -30.01
C LEU A 471 12.80 -29.97 -31.27
N HIS A 472 13.27 -28.73 -31.38
CA HIS A 472 12.96 -27.88 -32.54
C HIS A 472 13.60 -28.39 -33.84
N GLU A 473 14.85 -28.88 -33.77
CA GLU A 473 15.53 -29.49 -34.93
C GLU A 473 14.83 -30.78 -35.39
N GLN A 474 14.19 -31.53 -34.48
CA GLN A 474 13.40 -32.71 -34.82
C GLN A 474 12.08 -32.37 -35.52
N SER A 475 11.41 -31.28 -35.11
CA SER A 475 10.14 -30.84 -35.72
C SER A 475 10.32 -30.08 -37.04
N GLY A 476 11.48 -29.47 -37.29
CA GLY A 476 11.77 -28.71 -38.51
C GLY A 476 12.02 -29.54 -39.78
N LYS A 477 12.14 -30.88 -39.67
CA LYS A 477 12.43 -31.80 -40.80
C LYS A 477 11.28 -32.74 -41.17
N GLY A 478 10.03 -32.30 -40.99
CA GLY A 478 8.85 -33.02 -41.49
C GLY A 478 8.40 -32.51 -42.86
N ASN A 479 8.91 -33.12 -43.95
CA ASN A 479 8.23 -33.34 -45.26
C ASN A 479 9.21 -33.76 -46.37
N VAL A 480 9.89 -34.90 -46.24
CA VAL A 480 10.28 -35.74 -47.40
C VAL A 480 10.21 -37.20 -46.95
N ALA A 481 9.43 -38.01 -47.66
CA ALA A 481 9.21 -39.42 -47.37
C ALA A 481 10.42 -40.28 -47.79
N SER A 482 10.86 -41.20 -46.93
CA SER A 482 10.92 -42.64 -47.24
C SER A 482 11.26 -43.45 -45.99
N SER A 483 10.59 -44.58 -45.85
CA SER A 483 10.99 -45.69 -45.01
C SER A 483 12.27 -46.31 -45.59
N ILE A 484 13.41 -46.06 -44.93
CA ILE A 484 14.67 -46.85 -44.84
C ILE A 484 15.76 -45.83 -44.46
N ASP A 485 15.97 -45.66 -43.15
CA ASP A 485 17.18 -45.17 -42.45
C ASP A 485 16.79 -44.57 -41.09
N ARG A 486 16.50 -45.44 -40.11
CA ARG A 486 16.44 -45.07 -38.69
C ARG A 486 17.84 -45.12 -38.09
N ALA A 487 18.76 -44.32 -38.62
CA ALA A 487 20.05 -44.09 -38.01
C ALA A 487 20.40 -42.59 -38.09
N VAL A 488 20.77 -42.04 -36.93
CA VAL A 488 21.48 -40.77 -36.75
C VAL A 488 20.64 -39.47 -36.77
N LEU A 489 19.81 -39.25 -35.75
CA LEU A 489 19.63 -37.89 -35.20
C LEU A 489 20.43 -37.84 -33.91
N ASN A 490 21.67 -37.44 -34.08
CA ASN A 490 22.73 -37.43 -33.10
C ASN A 490 22.51 -36.16 -32.24
N PRO A 491 21.87 -36.23 -31.05
CA PRO A 491 21.40 -35.05 -30.33
C PRO A 491 22.56 -34.38 -29.58
N LEU A 492 22.50 -33.07 -29.47
CA LEU A 492 23.46 -32.32 -28.67
C LEU A 492 23.30 -32.68 -27.19
N THR A 493 24.41 -33.00 -26.50
CA THR A 493 24.39 -33.34 -25.08
C THR A 493 24.88 -32.15 -24.25
N PHE A 494 24.08 -31.72 -23.26
CA PHE A 494 24.48 -30.66 -22.35
C PHE A 494 25.69 -31.07 -21.50
N SER A 495 26.76 -30.27 -21.49
CA SER A 495 27.90 -30.49 -20.60
C SER A 495 27.80 -29.57 -19.38
N ARG A 496 27.89 -28.25 -19.57
CA ARG A 496 27.80 -27.24 -18.50
C ARG A 496 27.57 -25.83 -19.05
N VAL A 497 27.12 -24.92 -18.18
CA VAL A 497 27.19 -23.48 -18.42
C VAL A 497 28.54 -22.95 -17.97
N VAL A 498 29.24 -22.25 -18.87
CA VAL A 498 30.60 -21.70 -18.68
C VAL A 498 30.55 -20.27 -18.16
N SER A 499 29.62 -19.46 -18.68
CA SER A 499 29.34 -18.12 -18.18
C SER A 499 27.88 -17.76 -18.37
N ALA A 500 27.39 -16.86 -17.53
CA ALA A 500 26.01 -16.42 -17.57
C ALA A 500 25.95 -14.92 -17.24
N GLN A 501 25.16 -14.19 -18.02
CA GLN A 501 24.76 -12.84 -17.71
C GLN A 501 23.25 -12.78 -17.59
N GLN A 502 22.75 -11.94 -16.69
CA GLN A 502 21.32 -11.72 -16.50
C GLN A 502 20.96 -10.27 -16.81
N GLN A 503 19.75 -10.08 -17.28
CA GLN A 503 19.15 -8.76 -17.49
C GLN A 503 17.67 -8.82 -17.11
N VAL A 504 17.23 -7.84 -16.33
CA VAL A 504 15.81 -7.71 -15.96
C VAL A 504 15.04 -7.11 -17.15
N VAL A 505 13.98 -7.79 -17.58
CA VAL A 505 13.06 -7.38 -18.65
C VAL A 505 11.61 -7.59 -18.16
N ALA A 506 10.64 -7.87 -19.04
CA ALA A 506 9.34 -8.46 -18.64
C ALA A 506 9.52 -9.95 -18.26
N GLY A 507 10.42 -10.23 -17.31
CA GLY A 507 11.00 -11.54 -17.02
C GLY A 507 12.46 -11.38 -16.59
N LEU A 508 13.17 -12.49 -16.48
CA LEU A 508 14.62 -12.53 -16.39
C LEU A 508 15.16 -13.06 -17.71
N LYS A 509 15.95 -12.24 -18.40
CA LYS A 509 16.62 -12.63 -19.65
C LYS A 509 18.03 -13.07 -19.32
N TYR A 510 18.33 -14.33 -19.60
CA TYR A 510 19.65 -14.92 -19.41
C TYR A 510 20.37 -15.02 -20.74
N TYR A 511 21.64 -14.64 -20.73
CA TYR A 511 22.61 -14.84 -21.80
C TYR A 511 23.61 -15.87 -21.30
N LEU A 512 23.51 -17.09 -21.83
CA LEU A 512 24.29 -18.22 -21.36
C LEU A 512 25.32 -18.60 -22.42
N ARG A 513 26.56 -18.85 -21.99
CA ARG A 513 27.55 -19.56 -22.79
C ARG A 513 27.61 -21.00 -22.31
N ILE A 514 27.20 -21.92 -23.17
CA ILE A 514 26.97 -23.32 -22.84
C ILE A 514 27.98 -24.18 -23.60
N GLU A 515 28.69 -25.04 -22.87
CA GLU A 515 29.48 -26.12 -23.46
C GLU A 515 28.57 -27.32 -23.72
N VAL A 516 28.64 -27.83 -24.94
CA VAL A 516 27.81 -28.93 -25.44
C VAL A 516 28.72 -29.98 -26.05
N THR A 517 28.49 -31.24 -25.70
CA THR A 517 29.16 -32.37 -26.32
C THR A 517 28.40 -32.74 -27.59
N GLN A 518 29.09 -32.64 -28.70
CA GLN A 518 28.60 -33.06 -30.00
C GLN A 518 28.57 -34.59 -30.10
N PRO A 519 27.81 -35.11 -31.06
CA PRO A 519 27.64 -36.54 -31.22
C PRO A 519 28.91 -37.28 -31.69
N ASP A 520 29.87 -36.56 -32.24
CA ASP A 520 31.22 -37.03 -32.56
C ASP A 520 32.15 -37.08 -31.32
N GLY A 521 31.62 -36.76 -30.13
CA GLY A 521 32.36 -36.71 -28.86
C GLY A 521 33.14 -35.41 -28.63
N THR A 522 33.13 -34.47 -29.58
CA THR A 522 33.84 -33.20 -29.44
C THR A 522 33.00 -32.16 -28.69
N ASN A 523 33.62 -31.28 -27.92
CA ASN A 523 32.88 -30.19 -27.25
C ASN A 523 32.84 -28.94 -28.13
N ARG A 524 31.68 -28.29 -28.20
CA ARG A 524 31.49 -26.97 -28.82
C ARG A 524 30.77 -26.01 -27.89
N MET A 525 31.06 -24.73 -28.08
CA MET A 525 30.42 -23.65 -27.33
C MET A 525 29.21 -23.10 -28.09
N PHE A 526 28.14 -22.82 -27.37
CA PHE A 526 26.93 -22.17 -27.88
C PHE A 526 26.59 -20.96 -27.02
N ASP A 527 26.17 -19.88 -27.67
CA ASP A 527 25.53 -18.75 -27.00
C ASP A 527 24.02 -18.96 -27.06
N SER A 528 23.38 -18.87 -25.89
CA SER A 528 21.93 -19.04 -25.74
C SER A 528 21.30 -17.85 -25.05
N VAL A 529 20.08 -17.52 -25.47
CA VAL A 529 19.26 -16.47 -24.87
C VAL A 529 17.92 -17.05 -24.49
N VAL A 530 17.57 -16.98 -23.21
CA VAL A 530 16.33 -17.52 -22.66
C VAL A 530 15.67 -16.49 -21.76
N VAL A 531 14.34 -16.40 -21.84
CA VAL A 531 13.53 -15.55 -20.96
C VAL A 531 12.75 -16.43 -20.00
N VAL A 532 12.86 -16.13 -18.71
CA VAL A 532 12.17 -16.82 -17.63
C VAL A 532 11.16 -15.85 -17.01
N GLN A 533 9.92 -16.29 -16.86
CA GLN A 533 8.85 -15.56 -16.18
C GLN A 533 8.34 -16.44 -15.04
N PRO A 534 8.96 -16.37 -13.84
CA PRO A 534 8.64 -17.26 -12.73
C PRO A 534 7.16 -17.21 -12.33
N TRP A 535 6.53 -16.04 -12.39
CA TRP A 535 5.12 -15.83 -12.06
C TRP A 535 4.13 -16.47 -13.05
N LEU A 536 4.58 -16.86 -14.24
CA LEU A 536 3.80 -17.62 -15.21
C LEU A 536 4.23 -19.09 -15.32
N HIS A 537 5.22 -19.51 -14.52
CA HIS A 537 5.91 -20.79 -14.68
C HIS A 537 6.40 -21.02 -16.12
N SER A 538 6.75 -19.93 -16.81
CA SER A 538 7.08 -19.93 -18.24
C SER A 538 8.57 -19.72 -18.46
N LYS A 539 9.14 -20.52 -19.37
CA LYS A 539 10.49 -20.38 -19.92
C LYS A 539 10.38 -20.37 -21.44
N THR A 540 11.08 -19.48 -22.11
CA THR A 540 11.05 -19.36 -23.57
C THR A 540 12.47 -19.18 -24.10
N LEU A 541 12.94 -20.16 -24.88
CA LEU A 541 14.20 -20.08 -25.60
C LEU A 541 14.03 -19.10 -26.78
N LEU A 542 14.82 -18.02 -26.80
CA LEU A 542 14.81 -17.03 -27.88
C LEU A 542 15.90 -17.26 -28.92
N GLY A 543 17.01 -17.89 -28.52
CA GLY A 543 18.12 -18.17 -29.43
C GLY A 543 19.09 -19.19 -28.86
N PHE A 544 19.68 -19.97 -29.76
CA PHE A 544 20.71 -20.97 -29.48
C PHE A 544 21.61 -21.07 -30.71
N THR A 545 22.82 -20.49 -30.64
CA THR A 545 23.71 -20.35 -31.81
C THR A 545 25.12 -20.80 -31.48
N PRO A 546 25.80 -21.55 -32.38
CA PRO A 546 27.17 -21.95 -32.16
C PRO A 546 28.08 -20.71 -32.09
N VAL A 547 29.04 -20.72 -31.16
CA VAL A 547 30.06 -19.68 -31.09
C VAL A 547 31.05 -19.92 -32.23
N ALA A 548 31.19 -18.97 -33.15
CA ALA A 548 32.18 -19.05 -34.20
C ALA A 548 33.59 -19.12 -33.58
N THR A 549 34.33 -20.19 -33.88
CA THR A 549 35.78 -20.19 -33.67
C THR A 549 36.39 -19.13 -34.60
N PRO A 550 37.31 -18.27 -34.12
CA PRO A 550 38.06 -17.42 -35.01
C PRO A 550 38.77 -18.31 -36.04
N ILE A 551 38.55 -18.03 -37.32
CA ILE A 551 39.46 -18.50 -38.37
C ILE A 551 40.73 -17.68 -38.13
N TYR A 552 41.73 -18.29 -37.49
CA TYR A 552 43.09 -17.77 -37.47
C TYR A 552 43.77 -18.11 -38.79
#